data_AF-A0AAF0XE45-F1
#
_entry.id   AF-A0AAF0XE45-F1
#
_cell.length_a   1.000
_cell.length_b   1.000
_cell.length_c   1.000
_cell.angle_alpha   90.00
_cell.angle_beta   90.00
_cell.angle_gamma   90.00
#
_symmetry.space_group_name_H-M   'P 1'
#
loop_
_entity.id
_entity.type
_entity.pdbx_description
1 polymer ?
#
loop_
_entity_poly.entity_id
_entity_poly.type
_entity_poly.pdbx_seq_one_letter_code
_entity_poly.pdbx_strand_id
1 'polypeptide(L)'
;MDGCGPLKTYNGPKRHPLTPARVSRGVVCLIVILSTAIMMLVGIGFVTAVLMRFFSVHYSRKATSVFFGIWLALWPFLFEKINKTKVVLAGERVPSNERVLLIANHRTEVDWMYLWDLALRKGQLGNIRYVLKKSLMKLPVFGWAFHIMEFISVERKWEVDELPMRQMLSTFKNRRDPLWLAVFPEGTDFTEQKCLRSQKYASENGLPIMKNVLLPKSKGFCACLEELRDSMDAVYDITIGYKYRCPTFLDNAFGVDPSEVHMHVRRIPLNDIPESEDEASSWLIDAFHLKDQLLSDFHSRGHFPHEGPENDLSTMKCLVNFLFVIILTSILTYAAFSYVSFRIYFLLVCVYMASATHLNFRPSPFFTL
;
A
#
# COMPACT_ATOMS: atom_id res chain seq x y z
N MET A 1 -38.93 19.26 9.89
CA MET A 1 -39.03 18.98 11.33
C MET A 1 -39.35 17.50 11.38
N ASP A 2 -38.42 16.58 11.61
CA ASP A 2 -37.36 16.57 12.61
C ASP A 2 -35.96 16.26 12.05
N GLY A 3 -34.94 16.76 12.75
CA GLY A 3 -33.57 16.89 12.28
C GLY A 3 -32.81 15.56 12.14
N CYS A 4 -32.15 15.41 11.00
CA CYS A 4 -31.03 14.48 10.85
C CYS A 4 -29.83 15.09 11.62
N GLY A 5 -29.72 14.73 12.89
CA GLY A 5 -28.53 15.02 13.70
C GLY A 5 -27.28 14.30 13.15
N PRO A 6 -26.07 14.74 13.55
CA PRO A 6 -24.83 14.18 13.03
C PRO A 6 -24.71 12.68 13.36
N LEU A 7 -24.20 11.88 12.43
CA LEU A 7 -23.73 10.51 12.67
C LEU A 7 -22.68 10.54 13.79
N LYS A 8 -23.13 10.36 15.04
CA LYS A 8 -22.29 10.26 16.24
C LYS A 8 -22.70 9.03 17.04
N THR A 9 -21.83 8.03 17.03
CA THR A 9 -21.45 7.26 18.22
C THR A 9 -19.95 6.87 18.13
N TYR A 10 -19.07 7.87 18.16
CA TYR A 10 -17.68 7.69 18.59
C TYR A 10 -17.63 7.70 20.12
N ASN A 11 -17.58 6.53 20.76
CA ASN A 11 -17.36 6.48 22.21
C ASN A 11 -15.88 6.74 22.56
N GLY A 12 -15.53 8.03 22.74
CA GLY A 12 -14.39 8.50 23.56
C GLY A 12 -13.02 8.62 22.87
N PRO A 13 -12.07 9.41 23.45
CA PRO A 13 -10.75 9.58 22.87
C PRO A 13 -9.84 8.39 23.25
N LYS A 14 -9.13 7.83 22.27
CA LYS A 14 -7.69 7.66 22.46
C LYS A 14 -7.01 8.36 21.29
N ARG A 15 -6.88 9.67 21.43
CA ARG A 15 -5.89 10.46 20.70
C ARG A 15 -4.69 10.56 21.63
N HIS A 16 -3.49 10.25 21.14
CA HIS A 16 -2.32 10.57 21.91
C HIS A 16 -2.09 12.10 21.88
N PRO A 17 -1.87 12.76 23.03
CA PRO A 17 -1.64 14.20 23.03
C PRO A 17 -0.39 14.52 22.21
N LEU A 18 -0.49 15.54 21.35
CA LEU A 18 0.66 16.04 20.59
C LEU A 18 1.56 16.83 21.53
N THR A 19 2.48 16.13 22.19
CA THR A 19 3.48 16.74 23.08
C THR A 19 4.74 17.12 22.29
N PRO A 20 5.53 18.11 22.76
CA PRO A 20 6.82 18.43 22.16
C PRO A 20 7.73 17.21 22.00
N ALA A 21 7.73 16.29 22.99
CA ALA A 21 8.48 15.04 22.91
C ALA A 21 8.04 14.13 21.74
N ARG A 22 6.74 14.03 21.45
CA ARG A 22 6.24 13.26 20.30
C ARG A 22 6.59 13.92 18.97
N VAL A 23 6.51 15.25 18.91
CA VAL A 23 6.96 16.01 17.73
C VAL A 23 8.43 15.75 17.48
N SER A 24 9.30 15.96 18.48
CA SER A 24 10.73 15.73 18.36
C SER A 24 11.05 14.28 17.95
N ARG A 25 10.42 13.29 18.60
CA ARG A 25 10.57 11.87 18.25
C ARG A 25 10.16 11.61 16.80
N GLY A 26 8.99 12.09 16.38
CA GLY A 26 8.52 11.85 15.02
C GLY A 26 9.37 12.54 13.96
N VAL A 27 9.88 13.75 14.24
CA VAL A 27 10.88 14.42 13.37
C VAL A 27 12.14 13.57 13.25
N VAL A 28 12.68 13.05 14.35
CA VAL A 28 13.84 12.15 14.33
C VAL A 28 13.54 10.88 13.52
N CYS A 29 12.39 10.24 13.74
CA CYS A 29 11.97 9.06 12.98
C CYS A 29 11.86 9.36 11.47
N LEU A 30 11.28 10.50 11.08
CA LEU A 30 11.18 10.90 9.68
C LEU A 30 12.57 11.16 9.05
N ILE A 31 13.48 11.81 9.78
CA ILE A 31 14.86 12.03 9.32
C ILE A 31 15.56 10.68 9.11
N VAL A 32 15.40 9.73 10.04
CA VAL A 32 15.98 8.39 9.92
C VAL A 32 15.38 7.64 8.73
N ILE A 33 14.05 7.62 8.58
CA ILE A 33 13.38 6.94 7.47
C ILE A 33 13.80 7.55 6.13
N LEU A 34 13.83 8.87 6.01
CA LEU A 34 14.19 9.55 4.77
C LEU A 34 15.68 9.37 4.41
N SER A 35 16.58 9.52 5.38
CA SER A 35 18.02 9.34 5.15
C SER A 35 18.37 7.90 4.76
N THR A 36 17.80 6.92 5.47
CA THR A 36 17.97 5.50 5.13
C THR A 36 17.36 5.16 3.77
N ALA A 37 16.20 5.73 3.41
CA ALA A 37 15.61 5.57 2.08
C ALA A 37 16.56 6.03 0.99
N ILE A 38 17.09 7.25 1.11
CA ILE A 38 18.00 7.83 0.11
C ILE A 38 19.23 6.95 -0.05
N MET A 39 19.88 6.58 1.05
CA MET A 39 21.12 5.79 0.99
C MET A 39 20.89 4.38 0.45
N MET A 40 19.84 3.70 0.89
CA MET A 40 19.54 2.35 0.39
C MET A 40 19.09 2.37 -1.07
N LEU A 41 18.29 3.36 -1.47
CA LEU A 41 17.80 3.48 -2.84
C LEU A 41 18.93 3.73 -3.84
N VAL A 42 19.85 4.63 -3.50
CA VAL A 42 21.00 4.96 -4.35
C VAL A 42 22.09 3.89 -4.27
N GLY A 43 22.40 3.39 -3.07
CA GLY A 43 23.46 2.42 -2.85
C GLY A 43 23.11 1.01 -3.30
N ILE A 44 21.86 0.58 -3.11
CA ILE A 44 21.43 -0.82 -3.32
C ILE A 44 20.30 -0.90 -4.35
N GLY A 45 19.29 -0.04 -4.25
CA GLY A 45 18.12 -0.05 -5.13
C GLY A 45 18.49 0.08 -6.60
N PHE A 46 19.44 0.94 -6.94
CA PHE A 46 19.97 1.05 -8.31
C PHE A 46 20.61 -0.27 -8.78
N VAL A 47 21.44 -0.90 -7.94
CA VAL A 47 22.09 -2.17 -8.28
C VAL A 47 21.06 -3.26 -8.53
N THR A 48 20.07 -3.41 -7.64
CA THR A 48 19.08 -4.50 -7.73
C THR A 48 18.02 -4.26 -8.81
N ALA A 49 17.57 -3.02 -8.98
CA ALA A 49 16.46 -2.71 -9.90
C ALA A 49 16.93 -2.35 -11.33
N VAL A 50 18.18 -1.92 -11.50
CA VAL A 50 18.73 -1.49 -12.79
C VAL A 50 19.82 -2.44 -13.26
N LEU A 51 20.91 -2.59 -12.51
CA LEU A 51 22.07 -3.38 -12.97
C LEU A 51 21.74 -4.86 -13.10
N MET A 52 21.12 -5.47 -12.09
CA MET A 52 20.72 -6.87 -12.14
C MET A 52 19.64 -7.12 -13.22
N ARG A 53 18.84 -6.11 -13.55
CA ARG A 53 17.73 -6.23 -14.50
C ARG A 53 18.21 -6.48 -15.93
N PHE A 54 19.37 -5.96 -16.29
CA PHE A 54 20.03 -6.26 -17.57
C PHE A 54 20.33 -7.76 -17.76
N PHE A 55 20.40 -8.54 -16.68
CA PHE A 55 20.66 -9.97 -16.73
C PHE A 55 19.39 -10.81 -16.51
N SER A 56 18.52 -10.40 -15.58
CA SER A 56 17.27 -11.12 -15.31
C SER A 56 16.25 -10.25 -14.58
N VAL A 57 15.04 -10.16 -15.13
CA VAL A 57 13.90 -9.50 -14.46
C VAL A 57 13.54 -10.21 -13.16
N HIS A 58 13.50 -11.56 -13.16
CA HIS A 58 13.14 -12.35 -11.99
C HIS A 58 14.09 -12.09 -10.80
N TYR A 59 15.40 -12.21 -11.01
CA TYR A 59 16.36 -11.99 -9.94
C TYR A 59 16.44 -10.52 -9.51
N SER A 60 16.27 -9.58 -10.46
CA SER A 60 16.14 -8.16 -10.15
C SER A 60 14.96 -7.87 -9.23
N ARG A 61 13.76 -8.40 -9.55
CA ARG A 61 12.57 -8.28 -8.69
C ARG A 61 12.79 -8.92 -7.34
N LYS A 62 13.30 -10.15 -7.29
CA LYS A 62 13.56 -10.86 -6.03
C LYS A 62 14.50 -10.07 -5.12
N ALA A 63 15.63 -9.59 -5.64
CA ALA A 63 16.58 -8.79 -4.87
C ALA A 63 15.99 -7.44 -4.44
N THR A 64 15.25 -6.80 -5.35
CA THR A 64 14.55 -5.53 -5.08
C THR A 64 13.52 -5.67 -3.97
N SER A 65 12.71 -6.73 -4.02
CA SER A 65 11.72 -7.03 -2.98
C SER A 65 12.35 -7.34 -1.62
N VAL A 66 13.49 -8.04 -1.57
CA VAL A 66 14.19 -8.30 -0.30
C VAL A 66 14.66 -6.99 0.35
N PHE A 67 15.40 -6.14 -0.36
CA PHE A 67 15.89 -4.90 0.25
C PHE A 67 14.73 -3.95 0.58
N PHE A 68 13.73 -3.84 -0.30
CA PHE A 68 12.61 -2.95 -0.10
C PHE A 68 11.76 -3.41 1.07
N GLY A 69 11.52 -4.71 1.21
CA GLY A 69 10.81 -5.28 2.36
C GLY A 69 11.53 -4.98 3.69
N ILE A 70 12.86 -5.09 3.71
CA ILE A 70 13.69 -4.75 4.88
C ILE A 70 13.53 -3.27 5.25
N TRP A 71 13.62 -2.35 4.28
CA TRP A 71 13.47 -0.92 4.53
C TRP A 71 12.02 -0.56 4.90
N LEU A 72 11.04 -1.11 4.20
CA LEU A 72 9.63 -0.80 4.40
C LEU A 72 9.13 -1.29 5.77
N ALA A 73 9.73 -2.34 6.33
CA ALA A 73 9.41 -2.84 7.68
C ALA A 73 9.68 -1.82 8.80
N LEU A 74 10.43 -0.74 8.52
CA LEU A 74 10.59 0.39 9.44
C LEU A 74 9.24 1.09 9.75
N TRP A 75 8.29 1.07 8.82
CA TRP A 75 6.99 1.72 9.00
C TRP A 75 6.05 0.94 9.95
N PRO A 76 5.78 -0.37 9.76
CA PRO A 76 5.10 -1.19 10.77
C PRO A 76 5.77 -1.13 12.15
N PHE A 77 7.11 -1.06 12.20
CA PHE A 77 7.83 -0.88 13.46
C PHE A 77 7.52 0.48 14.12
N LEU A 78 7.53 1.57 13.33
CA LEU A 78 7.12 2.89 13.79
C LEU A 78 5.67 2.87 14.30
N PHE A 79 4.73 2.29 13.56
CA PHE A 79 3.32 2.27 13.90
C PHE A 79 3.05 1.46 15.18
N GLU A 80 3.37 0.17 15.19
CA GLU A 80 2.97 -0.71 16.29
C GLU A 80 3.86 -0.56 17.53
N LYS A 81 5.17 -0.33 17.35
CA LYS A 81 6.13 -0.42 18.47
C LYS A 81 6.54 0.93 19.02
N ILE A 82 6.70 1.95 18.19
CA ILE A 82 7.09 3.30 18.63
C ILE A 82 5.85 4.14 18.96
N ASN A 83 4.88 4.17 18.05
CA ASN A 83 3.66 4.95 18.21
C ASN A 83 2.62 4.27 19.08
N LYS A 84 2.72 2.94 19.23
CA LYS A 84 1.76 2.10 19.98
C LYS A 84 0.37 2.07 19.34
N THR A 85 0.30 2.20 18.02
CA THR A 85 -0.92 1.93 17.26
C THR A 85 -1.24 0.44 17.39
N LYS A 86 -2.43 0.12 17.88
CA LYS A 86 -2.94 -1.26 17.92
C LYS A 86 -3.48 -1.62 16.54
N VAL A 87 -2.82 -2.55 15.86
CA VAL A 87 -3.29 -3.10 14.59
C VAL A 87 -4.05 -4.39 14.86
N VAL A 88 -5.34 -4.41 14.55
CA VAL A 88 -6.21 -5.59 14.71
C VAL A 88 -6.49 -6.17 13.34
N LEU A 89 -6.07 -7.41 13.12
CA LEU A 89 -6.50 -8.19 11.97
C LEU A 89 -7.74 -8.97 12.36
N ALA A 90 -8.70 -9.09 11.45
CA ALA A 90 -9.97 -9.76 11.66
C ALA A 90 -10.41 -10.51 10.39
N GLY A 91 -11.43 -11.35 10.50
CA GLY A 91 -11.91 -12.17 9.39
C GLY A 91 -11.08 -13.45 9.21
N GLU A 92 -10.69 -13.74 7.97
CA GLU A 92 -10.04 -14.99 7.61
C GLU A 92 -8.52 -14.95 7.81
N ARG A 93 -7.95 -16.08 8.25
CA ARG A 93 -6.50 -16.28 8.24
C ARG A 93 -6.04 -16.59 6.81
N VAL A 94 -5.32 -15.64 6.21
CA VAL A 94 -4.86 -15.79 4.82
C VAL A 94 -3.46 -16.43 4.72
N PRO A 95 -3.14 -17.20 3.65
CA PRO A 95 -1.82 -17.80 3.46
C PRO A 95 -0.68 -16.78 3.25
N SER A 96 0.56 -17.19 3.53
CA SER A 96 1.76 -16.33 3.38
C SER A 96 2.36 -16.35 1.97
N ASN A 97 2.07 -17.37 1.16
CA ASN A 97 2.79 -17.65 -0.10
C ASN A 97 1.89 -17.51 -1.34
N GLU A 98 0.84 -16.69 -1.24
CA GLU A 98 -0.07 -16.46 -2.36
C GLU A 98 0.26 -15.19 -3.14
N ARG A 99 0.05 -15.27 -4.45
CA ARG A 99 -0.04 -14.14 -5.37
C ARG A 99 -1.48 -13.64 -5.37
N VAL A 100 -1.68 -12.39 -5.02
CA VAL A 100 -3.03 -11.85 -4.79
C VAL A 100 -3.25 -10.49 -5.43
N LEU A 101 -4.48 -10.29 -5.88
CA LEU A 101 -5.05 -8.97 -6.11
C LEU A 101 -5.76 -8.53 -4.82
N LEU A 102 -5.30 -7.44 -4.24
CA LEU A 102 -5.86 -6.85 -3.03
C LEU A 102 -6.79 -5.71 -3.40
N ILE A 103 -8.03 -5.76 -2.91
CA ILE A 103 -8.98 -4.65 -2.99
C ILE A 103 -9.31 -4.15 -1.59
N ALA A 104 -9.35 -2.83 -1.43
CA ALA A 104 -9.69 -2.21 -0.14
C ALA A 104 -10.55 -0.95 -0.31
N ASN A 105 -11.32 -0.63 0.73
CA ASN A 105 -11.92 0.69 0.87
C ASN A 105 -10.84 1.75 1.17
N HIS A 106 -11.11 3.00 0.83
CA HIS A 106 -10.17 4.11 0.94
C HIS A 106 -10.74 5.26 1.78
N ARG A 107 -10.39 5.28 3.06
CA ARG A 107 -10.83 6.25 4.07
C ARG A 107 -9.89 7.43 4.25
N THR A 108 -8.58 7.25 4.01
CA THR A 108 -7.54 8.26 4.28
C THR A 108 -6.39 8.17 3.27
N GLU A 109 -5.58 9.23 3.19
CA GLU A 109 -4.37 9.24 2.35
C GLU A 109 -3.30 8.21 2.76
N VAL A 110 -3.42 7.60 3.95
CA VAL A 110 -2.43 6.68 4.54
C VAL A 110 -2.91 5.23 4.66
N ASP A 111 -4.11 4.88 4.18
CA ASP A 111 -4.66 3.51 4.34
C ASP A 111 -3.74 2.43 3.78
N TRP A 112 -3.15 2.71 2.62
CA TRP A 112 -2.21 1.84 1.92
C TRP A 112 -0.98 1.49 2.76
N MET A 113 -0.62 2.33 3.75
CA MET A 113 0.49 2.10 4.67
C MET A 113 0.17 1.01 5.69
N TYR A 114 -1.10 0.82 6.08
CA TYR A 114 -1.49 -0.25 7.01
C TYR A 114 -1.57 -1.62 6.35
N LEU A 115 -1.70 -1.68 5.02
CA LEU A 115 -1.54 -2.93 4.29
C LEU A 115 -0.14 -3.54 4.50
N TRP A 116 0.85 -2.72 4.87
CA TRP A 116 2.19 -3.19 5.23
C TRP A 116 2.22 -4.02 6.50
N ASP A 117 1.36 -3.74 7.48
CA ASP A 117 1.30 -4.51 8.72
C ASP A 117 0.81 -5.95 8.45
N LEU A 118 -0.15 -6.12 7.53
CA LEU A 118 -0.59 -7.42 7.06
C LEU A 118 0.50 -8.08 6.18
N ALA A 119 1.02 -7.36 5.19
CA ALA A 119 2.02 -7.90 4.27
C ALA A 119 3.32 -8.34 5.00
N LEU A 120 3.73 -7.63 6.05
CA LEU A 120 4.86 -8.01 6.90
C LEU A 120 4.62 -9.35 7.61
N ARG A 121 3.44 -9.54 8.21
CA ARG A 121 3.05 -10.79 8.87
C ARG A 121 3.01 -11.97 7.89
N LYS A 122 2.71 -11.71 6.62
CA LYS A 122 2.70 -12.71 5.55
C LYS A 122 4.02 -12.87 4.82
N GLY A 123 5.07 -12.11 5.17
CA GLY A 123 6.35 -12.17 4.47
C GLY A 123 6.29 -11.64 3.03
N GLN A 124 5.26 -10.85 2.71
CA GLN A 124 4.97 -10.30 1.38
C GLN A 124 5.21 -8.80 1.28
N LEU A 125 5.78 -8.18 2.32
CA LEU A 125 6.01 -6.73 2.37
C LEU A 125 6.86 -6.20 1.21
N GLY A 126 7.86 -6.97 0.76
CA GLY A 126 8.68 -6.61 -0.39
C GLY A 126 7.99 -6.78 -1.75
N ASN A 127 6.86 -7.49 -1.79
CA ASN A 127 6.17 -7.89 -3.02
C ASN A 127 4.87 -7.11 -3.26
N ILE A 128 4.50 -6.25 -2.31
CA ILE A 128 3.34 -5.37 -2.42
C ILE A 128 3.61 -4.26 -3.44
N ARG A 129 2.67 -4.11 -4.37
CA ARG A 129 2.67 -3.12 -5.45
C ARG A 129 1.33 -2.42 -5.47
N TYR A 130 1.27 -1.20 -5.99
CA TYR A 130 0.06 -0.39 -5.96
C TYR A 130 -0.30 0.16 -7.33
N VAL A 131 -1.61 0.27 -7.60
CA VAL A 131 -2.15 1.19 -8.59
C VAL A 131 -2.34 2.56 -7.92
N LEU A 132 -1.62 3.59 -8.37
CA LEU A 132 -1.53 4.89 -7.71
C LEU A 132 -1.69 6.06 -8.65
N LYS A 133 -2.00 7.25 -8.11
CA LYS A 133 -2.13 8.48 -8.89
C LYS A 133 -0.77 8.94 -9.42
N LYS A 134 -0.65 9.16 -10.73
CA LYS A 134 0.61 9.55 -11.41
C LYS A 134 1.29 10.79 -10.82
N SER A 135 0.54 11.74 -10.26
CA SER A 135 1.13 12.90 -9.59
C SER A 135 2.03 12.53 -8.41
N LEU A 136 1.83 11.38 -7.77
CA LEU A 136 2.68 10.89 -6.66
C LEU A 136 4.08 10.49 -7.15
N MET A 137 4.25 10.16 -8.43
CA MET A 137 5.56 9.88 -9.02
C MET A 137 6.49 11.11 -9.02
N LYS A 138 5.93 12.31 -8.80
CA LYS A 138 6.69 13.57 -8.71
C LYS A 138 7.31 13.81 -7.34
N LEU A 139 6.97 13.01 -6.33
CA LEU A 139 7.53 13.15 -4.99
C LEU A 139 9.01 12.72 -5.00
N PRO A 140 9.94 13.57 -4.53
CA PRO A 140 11.34 13.18 -4.40
C PRO A 140 11.49 11.93 -3.53
N VAL A 141 12.40 11.03 -3.91
CA VAL A 141 12.68 9.75 -3.23
C VAL A 141 11.52 8.73 -3.33
N PHE A 142 10.29 9.10 -2.95
CA PHE A 142 9.11 8.23 -3.06
C PHE A 142 8.79 7.86 -4.50
N GLY A 143 8.78 8.83 -5.42
CA GLY A 143 8.55 8.56 -6.85
C GLY A 143 9.59 7.60 -7.43
N TRP A 144 10.85 7.73 -7.01
CA TRP A 144 11.93 6.83 -7.41
C TRP A 144 11.71 5.42 -6.84
N ALA A 145 11.31 5.31 -5.56
CA ALA A 145 10.96 4.04 -4.94
C ALA A 145 9.78 3.37 -5.66
N PHE A 146 8.70 4.12 -5.94
CA PHE A 146 7.55 3.61 -6.69
C PHE A 146 7.94 3.15 -8.10
N HIS A 147 8.87 3.85 -8.75
CA HIS A 147 9.37 3.48 -10.07
C HIS A 147 10.08 2.14 -10.07
N ILE A 148 11.06 1.97 -9.16
CA ILE A 148 11.84 0.72 -9.07
C ILE A 148 11.03 -0.46 -8.53
N MET A 149 10.02 -0.20 -7.71
CA MET A 149 9.09 -1.21 -7.21
C MET A 149 8.02 -1.59 -8.24
N GLU A 150 8.07 -0.98 -9.44
CA GLU A 150 7.13 -1.25 -10.54
C GLU A 150 5.67 -0.98 -10.14
N PHE A 151 5.42 0.10 -9.39
CA PHE A 151 4.05 0.52 -9.11
C PHE A 151 3.38 1.04 -10.40
N ILE A 152 2.08 0.81 -10.53
CA ILE A 152 1.31 1.19 -11.72
C ILE A 152 0.77 2.61 -11.48
N SER A 153 1.31 3.60 -12.19
CA SER A 153 0.83 4.98 -12.11
C SER A 153 -0.28 5.26 -13.12
N VAL A 154 -1.39 5.85 -12.67
CA VAL A 154 -2.56 6.19 -13.51
C VAL A 154 -2.96 7.67 -13.39
N GLU A 155 -3.44 8.26 -14.47
CA GLU A 155 -4.04 9.61 -14.53
C GLU A 155 -5.48 9.64 -13.99
N ARG A 156 -6.08 8.45 -13.79
CA ARG A 156 -7.48 8.22 -13.42
C ARG A 156 -8.45 8.58 -14.57
N LYS A 157 -8.01 8.32 -15.81
CA LYS A 157 -8.79 8.45 -17.05
C LYS A 157 -8.55 7.18 -17.88
N TRP A 158 -9.57 6.34 -17.98
CA TRP A 158 -9.42 4.99 -18.55
C TRP A 158 -8.81 5.01 -19.95
N GLU A 159 -9.25 5.95 -20.78
CA GLU A 159 -8.85 6.09 -22.18
C GLU A 159 -7.35 6.39 -22.32
N VAL A 160 -6.72 6.94 -21.28
CA VAL A 160 -5.28 7.22 -21.21
C VAL A 160 -4.53 6.09 -20.51
N ASP A 161 -5.16 5.47 -19.51
CA ASP A 161 -4.51 4.56 -18.57
C ASP A 161 -4.54 3.10 -19.03
N GLU A 162 -5.52 2.69 -19.84
CA GLU A 162 -5.76 1.29 -20.22
C GLU A 162 -4.50 0.61 -20.78
N LEU A 163 -3.96 1.14 -21.88
CA LEU A 163 -2.84 0.52 -22.58
C LEU A 163 -1.58 0.45 -21.69
N PRO A 164 -1.12 1.55 -21.04
CA PRO A 164 0.03 1.48 -20.13
C PRO A 164 -0.18 0.54 -18.94
N MET A 165 -1.40 0.49 -18.39
CA MET A 165 -1.74 -0.41 -17.28
C MET A 165 -1.65 -1.87 -17.71
N ARG A 166 -2.29 -2.26 -18.81
CA ARG A 166 -2.24 -3.62 -19.36
C ARG A 166 -0.81 -4.04 -19.70
N GLN A 167 -0.02 -3.14 -20.29
CA GLN A 167 1.40 -3.39 -20.54
C GLN A 167 2.16 -3.72 -19.26
N MET A 168 1.99 -2.94 -18.19
CA MET A 168 2.65 -3.23 -16.91
C MET A 168 2.16 -4.55 -16.29
N LEU A 169 0.84 -4.79 -16.27
CA LEU A 169 0.23 -6.01 -15.76
C LEU A 169 0.75 -7.25 -16.49
N SER A 170 0.90 -7.19 -17.82
CA SER A 170 1.44 -8.29 -18.61
C SER A 170 2.83 -8.75 -18.14
N THR A 171 3.64 -7.83 -17.60
CA THR A 171 4.98 -8.16 -17.07
C THR A 171 4.92 -8.92 -15.75
N PHE A 172 3.78 -8.97 -15.08
CA PHE A 172 3.60 -9.62 -13.78
C PHE A 172 3.08 -11.06 -13.88
N LYS A 173 2.80 -11.59 -15.08
CA LYS A 173 2.24 -12.93 -15.28
C LYS A 173 3.11 -14.09 -14.79
N ASN A 174 4.42 -13.90 -14.63
CA ASN A 174 5.33 -14.95 -14.18
C ASN A 174 5.05 -15.39 -12.73
N ARG A 175 4.43 -16.57 -12.55
CA ARG A 175 4.09 -17.16 -11.25
C ARG A 175 5.28 -17.35 -10.28
N ARG A 176 6.53 -17.36 -10.78
CA ARG A 176 7.73 -17.46 -9.93
C ARG A 176 8.02 -16.18 -9.15
N ASP A 177 7.53 -15.03 -9.62
CA ASP A 177 7.65 -13.76 -8.92
C ASP A 177 6.51 -13.67 -7.89
N PRO A 178 6.73 -13.39 -6.60
CA PRO A 178 5.62 -13.09 -5.71
C PRO A 178 4.97 -11.74 -6.03
N LEU A 179 3.67 -11.61 -5.80
CA LEU A 179 2.90 -10.41 -6.16
C LEU A 179 1.72 -10.18 -5.23
N TRP A 180 1.71 -9.02 -4.58
CA TRP A 180 0.56 -8.49 -3.85
C TRP A 180 0.16 -7.17 -4.52
N LEU A 181 -0.76 -7.19 -5.48
CA LEU A 181 -1.16 -5.99 -6.21
C LEU A 181 -2.36 -5.32 -5.52
N ALA A 182 -2.15 -4.17 -4.90
CA ALA A 182 -3.20 -3.42 -4.21
C ALA A 182 -3.86 -2.37 -5.11
N VAL A 183 -5.19 -2.42 -5.13
CA VAL A 183 -6.08 -1.48 -5.81
C VAL A 183 -7.08 -0.94 -4.80
N PHE A 184 -7.37 0.36 -4.88
CA PHE A 184 -8.46 1.00 -4.14
C PHE A 184 -9.55 1.41 -5.14
N PRO A 185 -10.55 0.54 -5.40
CA PRO A 185 -11.56 0.77 -6.43
C PRO A 185 -12.37 2.07 -6.30
N GLU A 186 -12.49 2.64 -5.09
CA GLU A 186 -13.12 3.96 -4.89
C GLU A 186 -12.42 5.07 -5.70
N GLY A 187 -11.12 4.89 -6.01
CA GLY A 187 -10.33 5.81 -6.82
C GLY A 187 -10.00 7.14 -6.13
N THR A 188 -10.47 7.35 -4.91
CA THR A 188 -10.16 8.50 -4.04
C THR A 188 -10.48 8.15 -2.60
N ASP A 189 -9.85 8.86 -1.67
CA ASP A 189 -10.20 8.87 -0.25
C ASP A 189 -11.64 9.36 -0.01
N PHE A 190 -12.29 8.73 0.97
CA PHE A 190 -13.64 9.02 1.40
C PHE A 190 -13.75 10.41 2.04
N THR A 191 -14.75 11.17 1.61
CA THR A 191 -15.25 12.33 2.36
C THR A 191 -16.76 12.32 2.30
N GLU A 192 -17.42 12.95 3.28
CA GLU A 192 -18.89 13.04 3.30
C GLU A 192 -19.43 13.66 2.01
N GLN A 193 -18.79 14.72 1.50
CA GLN A 193 -19.17 15.35 0.23
C GLN A 193 -19.03 14.40 -0.98
N LYS A 194 -17.98 13.58 -1.03
CA LYS A 194 -17.81 12.57 -2.09
C LYS A 194 -18.84 11.45 -1.96
N CYS A 195 -19.17 11.05 -0.73
CA CYS A 195 -20.20 10.06 -0.45
C CYS A 195 -21.57 10.54 -0.93
N LEU A 196 -21.97 11.77 -0.62
CA LEU A 196 -23.22 12.36 -1.11
C LEU A 196 -23.30 12.39 -2.64
N ARG A 197 -22.20 12.73 -3.33
CA ARG A 197 -22.14 12.66 -4.80
C ARG A 197 -22.25 11.22 -5.32
N SER A 198 -21.57 10.29 -4.67
CA SER A 198 -21.65 8.86 -5.00
C SER A 198 -23.06 8.30 -4.82
N GLN A 199 -23.76 8.68 -3.74
CA GLN A 199 -25.14 8.29 -3.46
C GLN A 199 -26.11 8.87 -4.49
N LYS A 200 -25.93 10.13 -4.88
CA LYS A 200 -26.72 10.75 -5.95
C LYS A 200 -26.57 9.96 -7.26
N TYR A 201 -25.33 9.72 -7.69
CA TYR A 201 -25.05 8.90 -8.88
C TYR A 201 -25.66 7.50 -8.76
N ALA A 202 -25.54 6.86 -7.59
CA ALA A 202 -26.13 5.54 -7.35
C ALA A 202 -27.65 5.56 -7.57
N SER A 203 -28.35 6.53 -6.99
CA SER A 203 -29.80 6.68 -7.11
C SER A 203 -30.26 6.93 -8.56
N GLU A 204 -29.51 7.73 -9.31
CA GLU A 204 -29.82 8.06 -10.71
C GLU A 204 -29.61 6.86 -11.66
N ASN A 205 -28.75 5.91 -11.29
CA ASN A 205 -28.39 4.75 -12.11
C ASN A 205 -28.93 3.42 -11.56
N GLY A 206 -29.80 3.44 -10.54
CA GLY A 206 -30.38 2.23 -9.94
C GLY A 206 -29.37 1.34 -9.22
N LEU A 207 -28.26 1.90 -8.72
CA LEU A 207 -27.22 1.17 -7.99
C LEU A 207 -27.41 1.25 -6.46
N PRO A 208 -26.81 0.33 -5.69
CA PRO A 208 -26.88 0.36 -4.22
C PRO A 208 -26.35 1.67 -3.62
N ILE A 209 -27.12 2.24 -2.68
CA ILE A 209 -26.75 3.47 -1.97
C ILE A 209 -25.93 3.11 -0.73
N MET A 210 -24.63 3.42 -0.76
CA MET A 210 -23.66 3.14 0.32
C MET A 210 -23.44 4.38 1.21
N LYS A 211 -23.16 4.20 2.51
CA LYS A 211 -23.04 5.29 3.50
C LYS A 211 -21.61 5.50 4.04
N ASN A 212 -20.78 4.48 4.01
CA ASN A 212 -19.45 4.41 4.62
C ASN A 212 -18.31 4.22 3.62
N VAL A 213 -18.65 3.81 2.38
CA VAL A 213 -17.75 3.73 1.22
C VAL A 213 -18.31 4.49 0.02
N LEU A 214 -17.48 4.75 -0.98
CA LEU A 214 -17.89 5.23 -2.29
C LEU A 214 -18.19 4.04 -3.21
N LEU A 215 -19.01 4.26 -4.24
CA LEU A 215 -19.20 3.27 -5.30
C LEU A 215 -17.86 2.97 -5.99
N PRO A 216 -17.51 1.68 -6.17
CA PRO A 216 -16.24 1.31 -6.78
C PRO A 216 -16.25 1.58 -8.30
N LYS A 217 -15.08 1.94 -8.84
CA LYS A 217 -14.82 1.98 -10.28
C LYS A 217 -14.23 0.64 -10.72
N SER A 218 -14.91 -0.06 -11.61
CA SER A 218 -14.59 -1.44 -11.95
C SER A 218 -13.45 -1.62 -12.97
N LYS A 219 -13.33 -0.75 -13.98
CA LYS A 219 -12.40 -0.93 -15.12
C LYS A 219 -10.98 -1.36 -14.74
N GLY A 220 -10.37 -0.69 -13.76
CA GLY A 220 -9.02 -1.04 -13.30
C GLY A 220 -8.95 -2.40 -12.58
N PHE A 221 -9.99 -2.76 -11.83
CA PHE A 221 -10.10 -4.09 -11.20
C PHE A 221 -10.30 -5.18 -12.26
N CYS A 222 -11.19 -4.97 -13.23
CA CYS A 222 -11.44 -5.91 -14.31
C CYS A 222 -10.18 -6.15 -15.16
N ALA A 223 -9.45 -5.10 -15.51
CA ALA A 223 -8.18 -5.25 -16.24
C ALA A 223 -7.11 -6.01 -15.44
N CYS A 224 -7.04 -5.80 -14.12
CA CYS A 224 -6.17 -6.60 -13.27
C CYS A 224 -6.56 -8.09 -13.28
N LEU A 225 -7.86 -8.40 -13.18
CA LEU A 225 -8.34 -9.78 -13.25
C LEU A 225 -8.04 -10.39 -14.60
N GLU A 226 -8.42 -9.74 -15.69
CA GLU A 226 -8.22 -10.24 -17.06
C GLU A 226 -6.74 -10.55 -17.34
N GLU A 227 -5.83 -9.65 -16.93
CA GLU A 227 -4.40 -9.85 -17.18
C GLU A 227 -3.74 -10.85 -16.21
N LEU A 228 -4.23 -11.00 -14.98
CA LEU A 228 -3.50 -11.72 -13.94
C LEU A 228 -4.20 -12.97 -13.40
N ARG A 229 -5.46 -13.24 -13.76
CA ARG A 229 -6.28 -14.36 -13.25
C ARG A 229 -5.53 -15.69 -13.34
N ASP A 230 -4.91 -16.01 -14.47
CA ASP A 230 -4.14 -17.25 -14.66
C ASP A 230 -2.83 -17.32 -13.87
N SER A 231 -2.48 -16.27 -13.14
CA SER A 231 -1.25 -16.19 -12.35
C SER A 231 -1.49 -15.85 -10.88
N MET A 232 -2.73 -15.61 -10.48
CA MET A 232 -3.11 -15.27 -9.11
C MET A 232 -3.69 -16.49 -8.41
N ASP A 233 -3.60 -16.51 -7.09
CA ASP A 233 -4.18 -17.55 -6.24
C ASP A 233 -5.55 -17.13 -5.68
N ALA A 234 -5.74 -15.82 -5.39
CA ALA A 234 -6.96 -15.28 -4.82
C ALA A 234 -7.09 -13.76 -4.97
N VAL A 235 -8.29 -13.24 -4.73
CA VAL A 235 -8.53 -11.84 -4.37
C VAL A 235 -8.62 -11.70 -2.86
N TYR A 236 -7.86 -10.79 -2.28
CA TYR A 236 -8.00 -10.42 -0.87
C TYR A 236 -8.84 -9.16 -0.76
N ASP A 237 -10.02 -9.32 -0.19
CA ASP A 237 -11.00 -8.25 0.01
C ASP A 237 -10.87 -7.70 1.44
N ILE A 238 -10.25 -6.52 1.58
CA ILE A 238 -9.86 -5.93 2.87
C ILE A 238 -10.74 -4.74 3.22
N THR A 239 -11.37 -4.77 4.39
CA THR A 239 -12.11 -3.63 4.94
C THR A 239 -11.33 -3.00 6.08
N ILE A 240 -10.93 -1.74 5.90
CA ILE A 240 -10.15 -0.96 6.88
C ILE A 240 -11.09 -0.06 7.66
N GLY A 241 -11.05 -0.17 8.99
CA GLY A 241 -11.78 0.66 9.95
C GLY A 241 -10.83 1.28 10.97
N TYR A 242 -11.02 2.57 11.25
CA TYR A 242 -10.26 3.26 12.30
C TYR A 242 -11.15 3.48 13.51
N LYS A 243 -10.71 2.98 14.67
CA LYS A 243 -11.41 3.27 15.91
C LYS A 243 -11.05 4.69 16.36
N TYR A 244 -12.04 5.43 16.83
CA TYR A 244 -11.93 6.83 17.30
C TYR A 244 -11.69 7.88 16.22
N ARG A 245 -10.64 7.76 15.40
CA ARG A 245 -10.34 8.77 14.38
C ARG A 245 -9.49 8.23 13.24
N CYS A 246 -9.82 8.67 12.03
CA CYS A 246 -8.98 8.51 10.85
C CYS A 246 -7.68 9.33 10.99
N PRO A 247 -6.50 8.74 10.68
CA PRO A 247 -5.21 9.42 10.75
C PRO A 247 -4.90 10.25 9.49
N THR A 248 -4.06 11.26 9.67
CA THR A 248 -3.28 11.90 8.60
C THR A 248 -1.86 11.34 8.55
N PHE A 249 -1.09 11.69 7.51
CA PHE A 249 0.34 11.36 7.48
C PHE A 249 1.12 11.87 8.69
N LEU A 250 0.85 13.10 9.14
CA LEU A 250 1.54 13.68 10.30
C LEU A 250 1.11 13.03 11.62
N ASP A 251 -0.14 12.58 11.72
CA ASP A 251 -0.57 11.82 12.88
C ASP A 251 0.23 10.52 13.01
N ASN A 252 0.47 9.83 11.90
CA ASN A 252 1.35 8.66 11.85
C ASN A 252 2.80 9.00 12.18
N ALA A 253 3.34 10.11 11.66
CA ALA A 253 4.72 10.50 11.95
C ALA A 253 4.95 10.80 13.44
N PHE A 254 4.02 11.51 14.07
CA PHE A 254 4.14 11.92 15.48
C PHE A 254 3.55 10.89 16.46
N GLY A 255 2.80 9.91 15.95
CA GLY A 255 2.10 8.91 16.74
C GLY A 255 0.94 9.52 17.54
N VAL A 256 0.14 10.36 16.91
CA VAL A 256 -1.06 10.98 17.50
C VAL A 256 -2.27 10.09 17.30
N ASP A 257 -2.47 9.66 16.05
CA ASP A 257 -3.53 8.79 15.56
C ASP A 257 -2.94 7.88 14.46
N PRO A 258 -3.55 6.73 14.18
CA PRO A 258 -4.68 6.15 14.89
C PRO A 258 -4.16 5.41 16.12
N SER A 259 -4.94 5.43 17.20
CA SER A 259 -4.66 4.53 18.32
C SER A 259 -4.98 3.08 17.99
N GLU A 260 -5.99 2.85 17.15
CA GLU A 260 -6.40 1.50 16.77
C GLU A 260 -6.90 1.47 15.32
N VAL A 261 -6.28 0.62 14.50
CA VAL A 261 -6.67 0.36 13.11
C VAL A 261 -7.05 -1.11 12.98
N HIS A 262 -8.19 -1.37 12.37
CA HIS A 262 -8.73 -2.70 12.16
C HIS A 262 -8.76 -3.01 10.68
N MET A 263 -8.35 -4.22 10.30
CA MET A 263 -8.45 -4.72 8.93
C MET A 263 -9.15 -6.07 8.95
N HIS A 264 -10.36 -6.12 8.38
CA HIS A 264 -11.09 -7.35 8.14
C HIS A 264 -10.72 -7.90 6.77
N VAL A 265 -10.18 -9.12 6.72
CA VAL A 265 -9.73 -9.76 5.48
C VAL A 265 -10.67 -10.89 5.09
N ARG A 266 -11.10 -10.92 3.83
CA ARG A 266 -11.77 -12.07 3.20
C ARG A 266 -10.90 -12.57 2.06
N ARG A 267 -10.68 -13.88 1.97
CA ARG A 267 -9.97 -14.49 0.85
C ARG A 267 -10.99 -15.07 -0.12
N ILE A 268 -11.03 -14.53 -1.32
CA ILE A 268 -11.95 -14.95 -2.38
C ILE A 268 -11.19 -15.76 -3.43
N PRO A 269 -11.49 -17.07 -3.57
CA PRO A 269 -11.02 -17.87 -4.71
C PRO A 269 -11.40 -17.22 -6.04
N LEU A 270 -10.52 -17.28 -7.05
CA LEU A 270 -10.81 -16.70 -8.37
C LEU A 270 -12.01 -17.36 -9.07
N ASN A 271 -12.29 -18.62 -8.76
CA ASN A 271 -13.44 -19.35 -9.29
C ASN A 271 -14.79 -18.79 -8.78
N ASP A 272 -14.78 -18.04 -7.68
CA ASP A 272 -15.96 -17.41 -7.09
C ASP A 272 -16.20 -15.99 -7.66
N ILE A 273 -15.32 -15.53 -8.56
CA ILE A 273 -15.42 -14.25 -9.25
C ILE A 273 -15.76 -14.53 -10.71
N PRO A 274 -16.79 -13.90 -11.29
CA PRO A 274 -17.12 -14.06 -12.70
C PRO A 274 -15.99 -13.68 -13.65
N GLU A 275 -16.00 -14.26 -14.86
CA GLU A 275 -15.01 -13.96 -15.90
C GLU A 275 -15.44 -12.79 -16.79
N SER A 276 -16.75 -12.63 -17.03
CA SER A 276 -17.30 -11.50 -17.79
C SER A 276 -17.04 -10.17 -17.06
N GLU A 277 -16.63 -9.13 -17.80
CA GLU A 277 -16.35 -7.81 -17.24
C GLU A 277 -17.58 -7.20 -16.53
N ASP A 278 -18.76 -7.37 -17.11
CA ASP A 278 -20.01 -6.84 -16.54
C ASP A 278 -20.36 -7.53 -15.23
N GLU A 279 -20.26 -8.87 -15.20
CA GLU A 279 -20.55 -9.67 -14.00
C GLU A 279 -19.50 -9.44 -12.90
N ALA A 280 -18.21 -9.32 -13.27
CA ALA A 280 -17.14 -8.99 -12.33
C ALA A 280 -17.31 -7.56 -11.77
N SER A 281 -17.83 -6.63 -12.57
CA SER A 281 -18.17 -5.28 -12.12
C SER A 281 -19.32 -5.30 -11.11
N SER A 282 -20.37 -6.08 -11.36
CA SER A 282 -21.46 -6.28 -10.41
C SER A 282 -20.97 -6.94 -9.11
N TRP A 283 -20.15 -7.99 -9.22
CA TRP A 283 -19.53 -8.63 -8.06
C TRP A 283 -18.72 -7.65 -7.21
N LEU A 284 -17.98 -6.72 -7.83
CA LEU A 284 -17.22 -5.70 -7.12
C LEU A 284 -18.13 -4.72 -6.37
N ILE A 285 -19.26 -4.33 -6.97
CA ILE A 285 -20.27 -3.49 -6.31
C ILE A 285 -20.84 -4.20 -5.08
N ASP A 286 -21.15 -5.50 -5.19
CA ASP A 286 -21.65 -6.31 -4.08
C ASP A 286 -20.62 -6.46 -2.96
N ALA A 287 -19.34 -6.67 -3.32
CA ALA A 287 -18.25 -6.68 -2.36
C ALA A 287 -18.18 -5.35 -1.58
N PHE A 288 -18.30 -4.21 -2.26
CA PHE A 288 -18.32 -2.89 -1.62
C PHE A 288 -19.59 -2.64 -0.80
N HIS A 289 -20.73 -3.18 -1.21
CA HIS A 289 -21.95 -3.15 -0.40
C HIS A 289 -21.77 -3.92 0.92
N LEU A 290 -21.09 -5.08 0.90
CA LEU A 290 -20.72 -5.79 2.12
C LEU A 290 -19.74 -4.97 2.98
N LYS A 291 -18.76 -4.29 2.39
CA LYS A 291 -17.87 -3.38 3.13
C LYS A 291 -18.65 -2.28 3.86
N ASP A 292 -19.66 -1.73 3.20
CA ASP A 292 -20.54 -0.70 3.76
C ASP A 292 -21.26 -1.19 5.02
N GLN A 293 -21.76 -2.42 4.98
CA GLN A 293 -22.41 -3.08 6.12
C GLN A 293 -21.41 -3.37 7.24
N LEU A 294 -20.24 -3.94 6.90
CA LEU A 294 -19.17 -4.21 7.87
C LEU A 294 -18.73 -2.93 8.59
N LEU A 295 -18.60 -1.81 7.87
CA LEU A 295 -18.27 -0.53 8.48
C LEU A 295 -19.41 0.01 9.35
N SER A 296 -20.67 -0.14 8.93
CA SER A 296 -21.83 0.23 9.76
C SER A 296 -21.82 -0.52 11.10
N ASP A 297 -21.58 -1.84 11.06
CA ASP A 297 -21.43 -2.67 12.24
C ASP A 297 -20.20 -2.26 13.06
N PHE A 298 -19.07 -2.01 12.41
CA PHE A 298 -17.85 -1.53 13.08
C PHE A 298 -18.07 -0.19 13.80
N HIS A 299 -18.81 0.74 13.20
CA HIS A 299 -19.13 2.03 13.81
C HIS A 299 -19.99 1.89 15.07
N SER A 300 -20.87 0.88 15.13
CA SER A 300 -21.68 0.62 16.32
C SER A 300 -20.96 -0.22 17.38
N ARG A 301 -20.18 -1.22 16.97
CA ARG A 301 -19.56 -2.23 17.87
C ARG A 301 -18.10 -1.91 18.24
N GLY A 302 -17.41 -1.09 17.45
CA GLY A 302 -16.01 -0.72 17.63
C GLY A 302 -14.99 -1.83 17.32
N HIS A 303 -15.42 -2.89 16.63
CA HIS A 303 -14.60 -4.01 16.16
C HIS A 303 -15.25 -4.72 14.97
N PHE A 304 -14.45 -5.42 14.18
CA PHE A 304 -14.92 -6.35 13.15
C PHE A 304 -15.15 -7.76 13.72
N PRO A 305 -15.96 -8.62 13.07
CA PRO A 305 -16.12 -10.01 13.50
C PRO A 305 -14.81 -10.81 13.34
N HIS A 306 -14.61 -11.81 14.20
CA HIS A 306 -13.46 -12.73 14.20
C HIS A 306 -12.09 -12.03 14.34
N GLU A 307 -11.87 -11.28 15.43
CA GLU A 307 -10.57 -10.64 15.72
C GLU A 307 -9.45 -11.66 16.04
N GLY A 308 -8.21 -11.29 15.70
CA GLY A 308 -7.00 -11.99 16.11
C GLY A 308 -6.62 -13.26 15.33
N PRO A 309 -6.84 -13.38 14.00
CA PRO A 309 -6.31 -14.50 13.24
C PRO A 309 -4.77 -14.45 13.14
N GLU A 310 -4.13 -13.32 13.43
CA GLU A 310 -2.68 -13.13 13.30
C GLU A 310 -2.02 -12.67 14.60
N ASN A 311 -0.75 -13.01 14.75
CA ASN A 311 0.05 -12.63 15.90
C ASN A 311 0.53 -11.16 15.82
N ASP A 312 0.85 -10.60 16.98
CA ASP A 312 1.54 -9.31 17.08
C ASP A 312 2.93 -9.34 16.44
N LEU A 313 3.40 -8.18 15.94
CA LEU A 313 4.77 -8.06 15.46
C LEU A 313 5.78 -8.34 16.59
N SER A 314 6.80 -9.13 16.31
CA SER A 314 7.89 -9.38 17.27
C SER A 314 8.79 -8.14 17.40
N THR A 315 8.82 -7.54 18.59
CA THR A 315 9.69 -6.39 18.89
C THR A 315 11.16 -6.70 18.59
N MET A 316 11.63 -7.90 18.91
CA MET A 316 13.02 -8.30 18.64
C MET A 316 13.31 -8.36 17.14
N LYS A 317 12.44 -8.99 16.33
CA LYS A 317 12.63 -9.02 14.87
C LYS A 317 12.65 -7.60 14.28
N CYS A 318 11.76 -6.72 14.73
CA CYS A 318 11.75 -5.33 14.30
C CYS A 318 13.05 -4.59 14.69
N LEU A 319 13.56 -4.80 15.90
CA LEU A 319 14.81 -4.19 16.37
C LEU A 319 16.03 -4.69 15.59
N VAL A 320 16.13 -6.00 15.31
CA VAL A 320 17.20 -6.55 14.48
C VAL A 320 17.17 -5.95 13.08
N ASN A 321 15.99 -5.89 12.46
CA ASN A 321 15.84 -5.27 11.14
C ASN A 321 16.21 -3.78 11.16
N PHE A 322 15.75 -3.04 12.18
CA PHE A 322 16.11 -1.64 12.37
C PHE A 322 17.63 -1.46 12.47
N LEU A 323 18.31 -2.21 13.35
CA LEU A 323 19.76 -2.14 13.51
C LEU A 323 20.50 -2.49 12.22
N PHE A 324 20.04 -3.50 11.48
CA PHE A 324 20.59 -3.84 10.18
C PHE A 324 20.51 -2.66 9.19
N VAL A 325 19.35 -2.02 9.08
CA VAL A 325 19.16 -0.85 8.20
C VAL A 325 20.07 0.32 8.63
N ILE A 326 20.18 0.58 9.93
CA ILE A 326 21.04 1.64 10.44
C ILE A 326 22.51 1.35 10.12
N ILE A 327 23.02 0.15 10.43
CA ILE A 327 24.41 -0.24 10.17
C ILE A 327 24.73 -0.12 8.67
N LEU A 328 23.86 -0.67 7.82
CA LEU A 328 24.03 -0.62 6.38
C LEU A 328 24.04 0.82 5.87
N THR A 329 23.13 1.67 6.36
CA THR A 329 23.08 3.09 6.03
C THR A 329 24.34 3.81 6.48
N SER A 330 24.86 3.52 7.68
CA SER A 330 26.12 4.09 8.17
C SER A 330 27.31 3.70 7.30
N ILE A 331 27.39 2.45 6.85
CA ILE A 331 28.44 1.99 5.92
C ILE A 331 28.36 2.75 4.59
N LEU A 332 27.17 2.85 4.00
CA LEU A 332 26.97 3.59 2.73
C LEU A 332 27.28 5.08 2.90
N THR A 333 26.93 5.66 4.05
CA THR A 333 27.23 7.05 4.39
C THR A 333 28.72 7.28 4.54
N TYR A 334 29.41 6.41 5.27
CA TYR A 334 30.86 6.45 5.39
C TYR A 334 31.53 6.36 4.01
N ALA A 335 31.09 5.42 3.16
CA ALA A 335 31.60 5.30 1.80
C ALA A 335 31.39 6.59 0.98
N ALA A 336 30.23 7.22 1.11
CA ALA A 336 29.94 8.50 0.46
C ALA A 336 30.82 9.65 0.96
N PHE A 337 31.20 9.69 2.24
CA PHE A 337 32.13 10.71 2.72
C PHE A 337 33.58 10.42 2.34
N SER A 338 34.01 9.17 2.46
CA SER A 338 35.41 8.78 2.31
C SER A 338 35.87 8.69 0.86
N TYR A 339 35.02 8.22 -0.06
CA TYR A 339 35.45 7.92 -1.43
C TYR A 339 34.85 8.90 -2.45
N VAL A 340 35.70 9.61 -3.18
CA VAL A 340 35.29 10.51 -4.27
C VAL A 340 34.51 9.77 -5.37
N SER A 341 34.97 8.56 -5.72
CA SER A 341 34.29 7.70 -6.70
C SER A 341 32.86 7.36 -6.28
N PHE A 342 32.63 7.08 -4.99
CA PHE A 342 31.29 6.81 -4.48
C PHE A 342 30.40 8.06 -4.51
N ARG A 343 30.95 9.25 -4.26
CA ARG A 343 30.21 10.52 -4.42
C ARG A 343 29.77 10.75 -5.86
N ILE A 344 30.65 10.50 -6.81
CA ILE A 344 30.34 10.59 -8.25
C ILE A 344 29.26 9.57 -8.61
N TYR A 345 29.42 8.31 -8.20
CA TYR A 345 28.41 7.27 -8.38
C TYR A 345 27.05 7.70 -7.82
N PHE A 346 27.03 8.20 -6.58
CA PHE A 346 25.81 8.63 -5.90
C PHE A 346 25.08 9.74 -6.69
N LEU A 347 25.82 10.75 -7.14
CA LEU A 347 25.26 11.84 -7.97
C LEU A 347 24.69 11.30 -9.29
N LEU A 348 25.44 10.45 -9.99
CA LEU A 348 25.01 9.87 -11.26
C LEU A 348 23.76 9.01 -11.11
N VAL A 349 23.67 8.21 -10.05
CA VAL A 349 22.48 7.42 -9.75
C VAL A 349 21.29 8.30 -9.43
N CYS A 350 21.45 9.37 -8.64
CA CYS A 350 20.37 10.33 -8.39
C CYS A 350 19.85 10.94 -9.69
N VAL A 351 20.75 11.37 -10.59
CA VAL A 351 20.38 11.92 -11.92
C VAL A 351 19.67 10.87 -12.77
N TYR A 352 20.16 9.64 -12.78
CA TYR A 352 19.53 8.52 -13.47
C TYR A 352 18.12 8.27 -12.93
N MET A 353 17.96 8.13 -11.61
CA MET A 353 16.70 7.81 -10.96
C MET A 353 15.66 8.90 -11.20
N ALA A 354 16.05 10.17 -11.15
CA ALA A 354 15.19 11.29 -11.51
C ALA A 354 14.72 11.21 -12.97
N SER A 355 15.66 11.02 -13.90
CA SER A 355 15.39 10.95 -15.34
C SER A 355 14.53 9.73 -15.71
N ALA A 356 14.91 8.54 -15.22
CA ALA A 356 14.22 7.28 -15.49
C ALA A 356 12.80 7.29 -14.93
N THR A 357 12.60 7.84 -13.73
CA THR A 357 11.26 8.00 -13.13
C THR A 357 10.41 8.96 -13.96
N HIS A 358 10.97 10.10 -14.38
CA HIS A 358 10.24 11.10 -15.17
C HIS A 358 9.84 10.57 -16.56
N LEU A 359 10.74 9.85 -17.22
CA LEU A 359 10.54 9.26 -18.54
C LEU A 359 9.84 7.88 -18.48
N ASN A 360 9.53 7.38 -17.29
CA ASN A 360 9.01 6.02 -17.05
C ASN A 360 9.83 4.91 -17.73
N PHE A 361 11.15 5.07 -17.74
CA PHE A 361 12.08 4.13 -18.39
C PHE A 361 12.57 3.05 -17.42
N ARG A 362 12.56 1.79 -17.85
CA ARG A 362 13.16 0.65 -17.14
C ARG A 362 14.04 -0.14 -18.12
N PRO A 363 15.22 -0.62 -17.71
CA PRO A 363 16.05 -1.42 -18.60
C PRO A 363 15.40 -2.77 -18.89
N SER A 364 15.59 -3.22 -20.13
CA SER A 364 15.26 -4.57 -20.56
C SER A 364 16.47 -5.49 -20.41
N PRO A 365 16.28 -6.79 -20.14
CA PRO A 365 17.39 -7.74 -20.16
C PRO A 365 18.11 -7.75 -21.50
N PHE A 366 19.44 -7.92 -21.49
CA PHE A 366 20.23 -8.15 -22.70
C PHE A 366 19.95 -9.52 -23.31
N PHE A 367 19.56 -10.48 -22.47
CA PHE A 367 19.27 -11.85 -22.87
C PHE A 367 17.80 -12.15 -22.55
N THR A 368 17.03 -12.50 -23.57
CA THR A 368 15.71 -13.13 -23.40
C THR A 368 15.92 -14.58 -23.02
N LEU A 369 15.99 -14.87 -21.72
CA LEU A 369 16.03 -16.23 -21.16
C LEU A 369 14.69 -16.60 -20.53
#